data_AF-A0A6N0LVX1-F1
#
_entry.id   AF-A0A6N0LVX1-F1
#
_cell.length_a   1.000
_cell.length_b   1.000
_cell.length_c   1.000
_cell.angle_alpha   90.00
_cell.angle_beta   90.00
_cell.angle_gamma   90.00
#
_symmetry.space_group_name_H-M   'P 1'
#
loop_
_entity.id
_entity.type
_entity.pdbx_description
1 polymer ?
#
loop_
_entity_poly.entity_id
_entity_poly.type
_entity_poly.pdbx_seq_one_letter_code
_entity_poly.pdbx_strand_id
1 'polypeptide(L)'
;MEAPNWDEIAARLPKIDDTRVQTAKLADMDYWVLKAAAAVKKRGMAADSASLLSASVRRLTPEWCELIAFQASQEGLSFEEMFVRLATGE
;
A
#
# COMPACT_ATOMS: atom_id res chain seq x y z
N MET A 1 18.95 -6.98 10.62
CA MET A 1 17.94 -5.92 10.75
C MET A 1 16.80 -6.54 11.54
N GLU A 2 16.45 -5.96 12.69
CA GLU A 2 15.28 -6.42 13.44
C GLU A 2 14.01 -6.14 12.63
N ALA A 3 12.97 -6.95 12.83
CA ALA A 3 11.69 -6.73 12.15
C ALA A 3 11.03 -5.45 12.69
N PRO A 4 10.46 -4.56 11.85
CA PRO A 4 9.82 -3.34 12.32
C PRO A 4 8.70 -3.60 13.32
N ASN A 5 8.58 -2.74 14.33
CA ASN A 5 7.47 -2.79 15.28
C ASN A 5 6.20 -2.16 14.69
N TRP A 6 5.47 -2.95 13.90
CA TRP A 6 4.27 -2.47 13.19
C TRP A 6 3.16 -1.95 14.10
N ASP A 7 3.02 -2.49 15.31
CA ASP A 7 1.98 -2.05 16.26
C ASP A 7 2.25 -0.63 16.76
N GLU A 8 3.52 -0.29 17.05
CA GLU A 8 3.93 1.04 17.46
C GLU A 8 3.79 2.07 16.32
N ILE A 9 4.17 1.67 15.10
CA ILE A 9 3.97 2.50 13.90
C ILE A 9 2.47 2.78 13.71
N ALA A 10 1.63 1.74 13.73
CA ALA A 10 0.19 1.88 13.49
C ALA A 10 -0.51 2.80 14.51
N ALA A 11 -0.05 2.82 15.77
CA ALA A 11 -0.61 3.70 16.81
C ALA A 11 -0.36 5.19 16.55
N ARG A 12 0.67 5.54 15.77
CA ARG A 12 1.06 6.91 15.43
C ARG A 12 0.45 7.41 14.11
N LEU A 13 -0.07 6.50 13.29
CA LEU A 13 -0.67 6.87 12.01
C LEU A 13 -2.12 7.31 12.18
N PRO A 14 -2.59 8.29 11.38
CA PRO A 14 -3.99 8.68 11.37
C PRO A 14 -4.86 7.48 10.97
N LYS A 15 -6.02 7.34 11.64
CA LYS A 15 -7.02 6.36 11.22
C LYS A 15 -7.58 6.77 9.87
N ILE A 16 -7.55 5.85 8.93
CA ILE A 16 -8.13 6.04 7.61
C ILE A 16 -9.61 5.68 7.72
N ASP A 17 -10.50 6.67 7.64
CA ASP A 17 -11.92 6.44 7.33
C ASP A 17 -12.05 5.90 5.91
N ASP A 18 -13.17 5.25 5.56
CA ASP A 18 -13.40 4.66 4.22
C ASP A 18 -13.25 5.71 3.11
N THR A 19 -12.02 5.84 2.63
CA THR A 19 -11.63 6.77 1.59
C THR A 19 -11.90 6.03 0.29
N ARG A 20 -13.02 6.38 -0.35
CA ARG A 20 -13.27 5.98 -1.73
C ARG A 20 -12.06 6.40 -2.55
N VAL A 21 -11.24 5.43 -2.93
CA VAL A 21 -10.03 5.68 -3.69
C VAL A 21 -10.45 6.27 -5.03
N GLN A 22 -10.26 7.58 -5.22
CA GLN A 22 -10.44 8.21 -6.51
C GLN A 22 -9.19 7.94 -7.35
N THR A 23 -9.17 6.78 -7.99
CA THR A 23 -8.08 6.41 -8.91
C THR A 23 -8.30 7.01 -10.29
N ALA A 24 -7.21 7.17 -11.04
CA ALA A 24 -7.29 7.41 -12.48
C ALA A 24 -8.12 6.31 -13.18
N LYS A 25 -8.74 6.66 -14.31
CA LYS A 25 -9.48 5.70 -15.13
C LYS A 25 -8.53 4.63 -15.66
N LEU A 26 -8.93 3.37 -15.59
CA LEU A 26 -8.23 2.28 -16.29
C LEU A 26 -8.24 2.52 -17.80
N ALA A 27 -7.19 2.06 -18.48
CA ALA A 27 -7.25 1.93 -19.93
C ALA A 27 -8.38 0.96 -20.30
N ASP A 28 -9.02 1.19 -21.45
CA ASP A 28 -10.25 0.50 -21.80
C ASP A 28 -10.06 -1.03 -21.89
N MET A 29 -8.94 -1.49 -22.45
CA MET A 29 -8.65 -2.93 -22.51
C MET A 29 -8.40 -3.54 -21.12
N ASP A 30 -7.70 -2.85 -20.23
CA ASP A 30 -7.45 -3.32 -18.87
C ASP A 30 -8.77 -3.49 -18.09
N TYR A 31 -9.70 -2.56 -18.28
CA TYR A 31 -11.04 -2.67 -17.70
C TYR A 31 -11.75 -3.95 -18.16
N TRP A 32 -11.75 -4.23 -19.47
CA TRP A 32 -12.43 -5.42 -20.00
C TRP A 32 -11.77 -6.73 -19.59
N VAL A 33 -10.43 -6.76 -19.54
CA VAL A 33 -9.67 -7.92 -19.04
C VAL A 33 -10.01 -8.18 -17.58
N LEU A 34 -9.99 -7.14 -16.74
CA LEU A 34 -10.36 -7.25 -15.33
C LEU A 34 -11.81 -7.72 -15.16
N LYS A 35 -12.75 -7.18 -15.95
CA LYS A 35 -14.15 -7.58 -15.92
C LYS A 35 -14.33 -9.06 -16.26
N ALA A 36 -13.64 -9.54 -17.30
CA ALA A 36 -13.66 -10.96 -17.68
C ALA A 36 -13.06 -11.85 -16.58
N ALA A 37 -11.91 -11.47 -16.02
CA ALA A 37 -11.27 -12.20 -14.94
C ALA A 37 -12.15 -12.27 -13.68
N ALA A 38 -12.77 -11.16 -13.29
CA ALA A 38 -13.68 -11.10 -12.15
C ALA A 38 -14.90 -12.01 -12.34
N ALA A 39 -15.46 -12.04 -13.56
CA ALA A 39 -16.56 -12.93 -13.91
C ALA A 39 -16.19 -14.41 -13.80
N VAL A 40 -15.02 -14.82 -14.33
CA VAL A 40 -14.50 -16.20 -14.21
C VAL A 40 -14.32 -16.60 -12.75
N LYS A 41 -13.79 -15.70 -11.92
CA LYS A 41 -13.59 -15.90 -10.47
C LYS A 41 -14.87 -15.83 -9.65
N LYS A 42 -16.02 -15.52 -10.28
CA LYS A 42 -17.31 -15.30 -9.60
C LYS A 42 -17.23 -14.22 -8.51
N ARG A 43 -16.51 -13.12 -8.79
CA ARG A 43 -16.35 -11.97 -7.89
C ARG A 43 -16.83 -10.69 -8.58
N GLY A 44 -17.24 -9.71 -7.78
CA GLY A 44 -17.46 -8.35 -8.29
C GLY A 44 -16.14 -7.69 -8.66
N MET A 45 -16.14 -6.81 -9.67
CA MET A 45 -14.94 -6.10 -10.11
C MET A 45 -14.27 -5.33 -8.97
N ALA A 46 -15.04 -4.62 -8.13
CA ALA A 46 -14.51 -3.89 -7.00
C ALA A 46 -13.74 -4.79 -6.02
N ALA A 47 -14.26 -5.98 -5.73
CA ALA A 47 -13.61 -6.94 -4.84
C ALA A 47 -12.34 -7.53 -5.46
N ASP A 48 -12.32 -7.81 -6.77
CA ASP A 48 -11.12 -8.30 -7.45
C ASP A 48 -10.06 -7.20 -7.56
N SER A 49 -10.44 -5.95 -7.87
CA SER A 49 -9.55 -4.78 -7.86
C SER A 49 -8.91 -4.56 -6.49
N ALA A 50 -9.71 -4.55 -5.42
CA ALA A 50 -9.19 -4.38 -4.06
C ALA A 50 -8.21 -5.50 -3.69
N SER A 51 -8.50 -6.74 -4.11
CA SER A 51 -7.62 -7.89 -3.90
C SER A 51 -6.29 -7.73 -4.66
N LEU A 52 -6.34 -7.29 -5.92
CA LEU A 52 -5.15 -7.08 -6.75
C LEU A 52 -4.27 -5.95 -6.19
N LEU A 53 -4.88 -4.83 -5.78
CA LEU A 53 -4.16 -3.72 -5.16
C LEU A 53 -3.47 -4.18 -3.86
N SER A 54 -4.22 -4.86 -2.98
CA SER A 54 -3.68 -5.39 -1.72
C SER A 54 -2.52 -6.36 -1.95
N ALA A 55 -2.64 -7.26 -2.94
CA ALA A 55 -1.59 -8.20 -3.27
C ALA A 55 -0.34 -7.49 -3.82
N SER A 56 -0.52 -6.48 -4.66
CA SER A 56 0.60 -5.70 -5.20
C SER A 56 1.35 -4.93 -4.11
N VAL A 57 0.62 -4.30 -3.18
CA VAL A 57 1.21 -3.61 -2.03
C VAL A 57 2.05 -4.56 -1.19
N ARG A 58 1.50 -5.73 -0.82
CA ARG A 58 2.23 -6.73 -0.02
C ARG A 58 3.49 -7.24 -0.72
N ARG A 59 3.42 -7.44 -2.03
CA ARG A 59 4.57 -7.89 -2.83
C ARG A 59 5.70 -6.86 -2.84
N LEU A 60 5.37 -5.57 -2.89
CA LEU A 60 6.34 -4.47 -2.97
C LEU A 60 6.79 -3.96 -1.59
N THR A 61 6.08 -4.31 -0.52
CA THR A 61 6.38 -3.86 0.85
C THR A 61 7.85 -4.07 1.25
N PRO A 62 8.50 -5.22 0.98
CA PRO A 62 9.91 -5.40 1.36
C PRO A 62 10.84 -4.37 0.72
N GLU A 63 10.71 -4.14 -0.58
CA GLU A 63 11.50 -3.16 -1.33
C GLU A 63 11.26 -1.74 -0.81
N TRP A 64 10.00 -1.38 -0.54
CA TRP A 64 9.68 -0.06 0.01
C TRP A 64 10.22 0.12 1.43
N CYS A 65 10.19 -0.92 2.27
CA CYS A 65 10.82 -0.87 3.59
C CYS A 65 12.34 -0.65 3.49
N GLU A 66 13.02 -1.26 2.51
CA GLU A 66 14.44 -1.03 2.28
C GLU A 66 14.72 0.42 1.86
N LEU A 67 13.88 1.00 0.99
CA LEU A 67 14.00 2.41 0.60
C LEU A 67 13.79 3.36 1.79
N ILE A 68 12.80 3.08 2.63
CA ILE A 68 12.51 3.87 3.84
C ILE A 68 13.68 3.75 4.84
N ALA A 69 14.21 2.54 5.06
CA ALA A 69 15.37 2.32 5.92
C ALA A 69 16.62 3.03 5.40
N PHE A 70 16.82 3.02 4.08
CA PHE A 70 17.91 3.76 3.44
C PHE A 70 17.76 5.26 3.70
N GLN A 71 16.59 5.84 3.47
CA GLN A 71 16.33 7.26 3.74
C GLN A 71 16.53 7.61 5.24
N ALA A 72 16.03 6.76 6.15
CA ALA A 72 16.21 6.92 7.60
C ALA A 72 17.70 7.01 7.96
N SER A 73 18.54 6.15 7.38
CA SER A 73 19.99 6.16 7.61
C SER A 73 20.67 7.44 7.12
N GLN A 74 20.20 8.03 6.01
CA GLN A 74 20.74 9.29 5.48
C GLN A 74 20.39 10.48 6.39
N GLU A 75 19.22 10.44 7.03
CA GLU A 75 18.74 11.51 7.91
C GLU A 75 19.06 11.29 9.40
N GLY A 76 19.69 10.17 9.75
CA GLY A 76 20.01 9.82 11.14
C GLY A 76 18.78 9.53 12.01
N LEU A 77 17.68 9.09 11.39
CA LEU A 77 16.43 8.73 12.04
C LEU A 77 16.29 7.21 12.17
N SER A 78 15.41 6.77 13.07
CA SER A 78 14.99 5.36 13.06
C SER A 78 14.09 5.06 11.86
N PHE A 79 13.96 3.77 11.51
CA PHE A 79 13.03 3.34 10.48
C PHE A 79 11.60 3.79 10.80
N GLU A 80 11.17 3.59 12.05
CA GLU A 80 9.83 3.92 12.55
C GLU A 80 9.55 5.42 12.45
N GLU A 81 10.53 6.26 12.82
CA GLU A 81 10.42 7.71 12.71
C GLU A 81 10.28 8.15 11.25
N MET A 82 11.14 7.63 10.38
CA MET A 82 11.08 7.93 8.94
C MET A 82 9.77 7.46 8.32
N PHE A 83 9.30 6.27 8.68
CA PHE A 83 8.04 5.73 8.18
C PHE A 83 6.86 6.62 8.55
N VAL A 84 6.73 6.98 9.83
CA VAL A 84 5.63 7.84 10.31
C VAL A 84 5.69 9.19 9.61
N ARG A 85 6.88 9.78 9.56
CA ARG A 85 7.12 11.07 8.91
C ARG A 85 6.65 11.09 7.45
N LEU A 86 7.07 10.10 6.65
CA LEU A 86 6.66 9.97 5.24
C LEU A 86 5.16 9.70 5.08
N ALA A 87 4.56 8.92 5.99
CA ALA A 87 3.15 8.55 5.91
C ALA A 87 2.19 9.69 6.33
N THR A 88 2.64 10.59 7.21
CA THR A 88 1.84 11.74 7.69
C THR A 88 2.16 13.05 6.96
N GLY A 89 3.31 13.14 6.28
CA GLY A 89 3.78 14.35 5.61
C GLY A 89 4.46 15.35 6.55
N GLU A 90 4.95 14.90 7.70
CA GLU A 90 5.83 15.66 8.63
C GLU A 90 7.26 15.78 8.09
#